data_AF-A0A2H3JF17-F1
#
_entry.id   AF-A0A2H3JF17-F1
#
_cell.length_a   1.000
_cell.length_b   1.000
_cell.length_c   1.000
_cell.angle_alpha   90.00
_cell.angle_beta   90.00
_cell.angle_gamma   90.00
#
_symmetry.space_group_name_H-M   'P 1'
#
loop_
_entity.id
_entity.type
_entity.pdbx_description
1 polymer ?
#
loop_
_entity_poly.entity_id
_entity_poly.type
_entity_poly.pdbx_seq_one_letter_code
_entity_poly.pdbx_strand_id
1 'polypeptide(L)'
;MRGSKKRSKTARDRQKIAPATESRKAMPISLSEMPLDILLLIFGWLGPRELLSLALTNRGFRSTLLADNAGPIWKAARIRSQEGPPNCPPDLSEARWAHLLFGDMKCDMRECECNSKFEVPVNFTLCRRVCKACMDKHLVADKKFKKTFPDYDKSILELIPSANAGDPRRFKKDKYKLYWDADIHHIAKQVRKYQEEIRSEKPGAEDALLSFKSARIAHAEYVFKHRHICLRWAEEQSRLRDAERQRLREEARLRIEARKNATLKRFEELGYDPRDLNYLYSDVLKVDAELTEDDWPDVRAALEPIIISRRTTRLERERQALLAKRRRVVEQVFKDYKYANPPLKWYTLPAPDELYEMPEFSVLINDPSANKLKQRNCTHAVEALPSFIAARIDNIRTALLGMLPPSLVVQTASADTDTRFDPLSLVAATFQCSATHWEDGHVLYALEHVLLHMSDSSRWNHPTGHPRVVQDALSFSQAGHDAVISLLASLGWDVHTTTPGELDKLDARFVCMQCPVQVDQSGREFRRALDWRQCVQHYTAFKHRGRHTMAEWMLLNEENIRLVKMHERWNLYDSILKCLHCDCLFQRLDHLKDAVAHVQQMHGIPKPEFNVDYFLPRSEQRSRSPITAFAMDLQEP
;
A
#
# COMPACT_ATOMS: atom_id res chain seq x y z
N MET A 1 13.42 -47.92 76.80
CA MET A 1 14.67 -48.28 77.53
C MET A 1 15.66 -47.14 77.41
N ARG A 2 16.39 -46.87 78.50
CA ARG A 2 17.57 -46.00 78.65
C ARG A 2 17.34 -44.48 78.70
N GLY A 3 17.56 -43.95 79.89
CA GLY A 3 17.72 -42.52 80.16
C GLY A 3 19.19 -42.10 80.33
N SER A 4 19.33 -40.99 81.06
CA SER A 4 20.54 -40.25 81.50
C SER A 4 21.08 -39.20 80.53
N LYS A 5 20.97 -37.89 80.85
CA LYS A 5 21.79 -37.06 81.80
C LYS A 5 23.23 -36.91 81.26
N LYS A 6 23.83 -35.74 81.01
CA LYS A 6 24.06 -34.48 81.78
C LYS A 6 24.70 -33.48 80.77
N ARG A 7 24.37 -32.18 80.71
CA ARG A 7 24.66 -31.01 81.59
C ARG A 7 26.03 -30.34 81.35
N SER A 8 26.04 -29.10 80.81
CA SER A 8 26.85 -27.91 81.21
C SER A 8 26.52 -26.74 80.24
N LYS A 9 25.91 -25.59 80.59
CA LYS A 9 26.36 -24.39 81.36
C LYS A 9 27.71 -23.83 80.90
N THR A 10 27.97 -22.54 80.63
CA THR A 10 27.23 -21.25 80.49
C THR A 10 28.29 -20.18 80.11
N ALA A 11 27.95 -19.17 79.29
CA ALA A 11 28.52 -17.79 79.34
C ALA A 11 27.65 -16.87 78.46
N ARG A 12 26.85 -15.96 79.04
CA ARG A 12 27.07 -14.49 79.22
C ARG A 12 27.04 -13.72 77.89
N ASP A 13 26.41 -12.56 77.72
CA ASP A 13 25.50 -11.67 78.46
C ASP A 13 25.24 -10.48 77.50
N ARG A 14 24.12 -9.75 77.66
CA ARG A 14 23.91 -8.31 77.38
C ARG A 14 22.48 -7.95 76.93
N GLN A 15 21.72 -7.58 77.97
CA GLN A 15 20.80 -6.44 78.09
C GLN A 15 19.72 -6.17 77.02
N LYS A 16 18.47 -6.36 77.46
CA LYS A 16 17.23 -5.90 76.83
C LYS A 16 17.03 -4.39 77.05
N ILE A 17 16.82 -3.66 75.96
CA ILE A 17 16.23 -2.31 75.97
C ILE A 17 14.70 -2.48 75.95
N ALA A 18 14.01 -1.71 76.79
CA ALA A 18 12.55 -1.73 76.94
C ALA A 18 11.83 -1.27 75.65
N PRO A 19 10.65 -1.83 75.31
CA PRO A 19 9.89 -1.37 74.16
C PRO A 19 9.21 -0.03 74.48
N ALA A 20 9.33 0.90 73.54
CA ALA A 20 8.72 2.22 73.57
C ALA A 20 7.19 2.12 73.63
N THR A 21 6.59 3.01 74.42
CA THR A 21 5.15 3.23 74.55
C THR A 21 4.51 3.52 73.20
N GLU A 22 3.62 2.63 72.74
CA GLU A 22 2.71 2.88 71.62
C GLU A 22 1.86 4.11 71.94
N SER A 23 2.04 5.17 71.13
CA SER A 23 1.12 6.29 71.10
C SER A 23 -0.26 5.79 70.73
N ARG A 24 -1.27 6.04 71.57
CA ARG A 24 -2.68 5.87 71.22
C ARG A 24 -2.95 6.60 69.90
N LYS A 25 -3.04 5.87 68.79
CA LYS A 25 -3.59 6.39 67.53
C LYS A 25 -5.02 6.80 67.85
N ALA A 26 -5.30 8.10 67.78
CA ALA A 26 -6.66 8.60 67.84
C ALA A 26 -7.47 7.82 66.79
N MET A 27 -8.48 7.06 67.23
CA MET A 27 -9.46 6.49 66.30
C MET A 27 -10.07 7.67 65.54
N PRO A 28 -10.01 7.70 64.20
CA PRO A 28 -10.69 8.74 63.46
C PRO A 28 -12.18 8.62 63.77
N ILE A 29 -12.73 9.61 64.45
CA ILE A 29 -14.17 9.73 64.69
C ILE A 29 -14.82 9.72 63.30
N SER A 30 -15.76 8.81 63.08
CA SER A 30 -16.48 8.77 61.82
C SER A 30 -17.22 10.10 61.66
N LEU A 31 -17.14 10.73 60.48
CA LEU A 31 -17.84 11.99 60.22
C LEU A 31 -19.32 11.91 60.61
N SER A 32 -19.95 10.75 60.41
CA SER A 32 -21.35 10.49 60.75
C SER A 32 -21.67 10.45 62.25
N GLU A 33 -20.67 10.35 63.11
CA GLU A 33 -20.80 10.31 64.57
C GLU A 33 -20.59 11.70 65.21
N MET A 34 -20.26 12.71 64.40
CA MET A 34 -20.10 14.08 64.89
C MET A 34 -21.45 14.71 65.29
N PRO A 35 -21.46 15.61 66.29
CA PRO A 35 -22.63 16.42 66.61
C PRO A 35 -23.18 17.17 65.39
N LEU A 36 -24.51 17.28 65.32
CA LEU A 36 -25.21 17.83 64.16
C LEU A 36 -24.80 19.27 63.84
N ASP A 37 -24.60 20.10 64.86
CA ASP A 37 -24.10 21.47 64.73
C ASP A 37 -22.75 21.55 64.02
N ILE A 38 -21.79 20.67 64.38
CA ILE A 38 -20.50 20.59 63.69
C ILE A 38 -20.66 20.11 62.25
N LEU A 39 -21.53 19.12 62.02
CA LEU A 39 -21.87 18.67 60.67
C LEU A 39 -22.47 19.77 59.80
N LEU A 40 -23.38 20.58 60.35
CA LEU A 40 -23.99 21.71 59.63
C LEU A 40 -22.95 22.80 59.32
N LEU A 41 -21.97 23.03 60.21
CA LEU A 41 -20.84 23.91 59.92
C LEU A 41 -20.02 23.37 58.74
N ILE A 42 -19.64 22.10 58.76
CA ILE A 42 -18.89 21.45 57.68
C ILE A 42 -19.66 21.52 56.36
N PHE A 43 -20.93 21.09 56.35
CA PHE A 43 -21.80 21.16 55.18
C PHE A 43 -21.96 22.59 54.67
N GLY A 44 -21.98 23.55 55.60
CA GLY A 44 -21.97 24.97 55.33
C GLY A 44 -20.76 25.46 54.55
N TRP A 45 -19.66 24.71 54.43
CA TRP A 45 -18.49 25.04 53.61
C TRP A 45 -18.39 24.28 52.29
N LEU A 46 -19.16 23.20 52.12
CA LEU A 46 -19.11 22.37 50.93
C LEU A 46 -19.83 23.02 49.74
N GLY A 47 -19.47 22.56 48.53
CA GLY A 47 -20.15 22.91 47.30
C GLY A 47 -21.35 21.99 47.01
N PRO A 48 -22.18 22.34 46.01
CA PRO A 48 -23.38 21.56 45.69
C PRO A 48 -23.10 20.10 45.28
N ARG A 49 -21.99 19.83 44.58
CA ARG A 49 -21.61 18.48 44.14
C ARG A 49 -21.23 17.59 45.33
N GLU A 50 -20.46 18.13 46.26
CA GLU A 50 -20.01 17.44 47.46
C GLU A 50 -21.19 17.13 48.38
N LEU A 51 -22.10 18.11 48.58
CA LEU A 51 -23.33 17.91 49.34
C LEU A 51 -24.24 16.83 48.74
N LEU A 52 -24.38 16.79 47.41
CA LEU A 52 -25.12 15.73 46.73
C LEU A 52 -24.48 14.36 46.96
N SER A 53 -23.15 14.30 46.87
CA SER A 53 -22.39 13.06 47.06
C SER A 53 -22.55 12.54 48.49
N LEU A 54 -22.49 13.42 49.50
CA LEU A 54 -22.74 13.07 50.90
C LEU A 54 -24.17 12.59 51.16
N ALA A 55 -25.17 13.26 50.57
CA ALA A 55 -26.57 12.86 50.69
C ALA A 55 -26.88 11.51 50.00
N LEU A 56 -26.01 11.02 49.12
CA LEU A 56 -26.15 9.74 48.43
C LEU A 56 -25.37 8.60 49.12
N THR A 57 -24.33 8.90 49.89
CA THR A 57 -23.45 7.88 50.51
C THR A 57 -23.90 7.43 51.90
N ASN A 58 -24.65 8.24 52.65
CA ASN A 58 -25.06 7.91 54.02
C ASN A 58 -26.54 8.25 54.28
N ARG A 59 -27.29 7.31 54.90
CA ARG A 59 -28.72 7.48 55.20
C ARG A 59 -29.00 8.64 56.17
N GLY A 60 -28.17 8.83 57.19
CA GLY A 60 -28.29 9.93 58.14
C GLY A 60 -28.07 11.28 57.46
N PHE A 61 -27.00 11.41 56.66
CA PHE A 61 -26.75 12.62 55.89
C PHE A 61 -27.84 12.87 54.86
N ARG A 62 -28.39 11.83 54.24
CA ARG A 62 -29.55 11.96 53.34
C ARG A 62 -30.76 12.56 54.05
N SER A 63 -31.12 12.03 55.21
CA SER A 63 -32.25 12.52 56.00
C SER A 63 -32.04 13.97 56.44
N THR A 64 -30.82 14.35 56.82
CA THR A 64 -30.49 15.71 57.24
C THR A 64 -30.45 16.69 56.05
N LEU A 65 -29.74 16.36 54.98
CA LEU A 65 -29.49 17.27 53.85
C LEU A 65 -30.70 17.40 52.92
N LEU A 66 -31.62 16.44 52.89
CA LEU A 66 -32.85 16.52 52.08
C LEU A 66 -34.08 16.93 52.89
N ALA A 67 -33.93 17.25 54.18
CA ALA A 67 -35.01 17.80 54.98
C ALA A 67 -35.39 19.23 54.54
N ASP A 68 -36.64 19.62 54.77
CA ASP A 68 -37.17 20.93 54.33
C ASP A 68 -36.40 22.12 54.95
N ASN A 69 -35.85 21.95 56.15
CA ASN A 69 -35.05 22.96 56.85
C ASN A 69 -33.59 23.06 56.36
N ALA A 70 -33.12 22.16 55.49
CA ALA A 70 -31.76 22.18 54.96
C ALA A 70 -31.54 23.19 53.81
N GLY A 71 -32.62 23.84 53.33
CA GLY A 71 -32.57 24.81 52.23
C GLY A 71 -31.48 25.89 52.34
N PRO A 72 -31.24 26.52 53.50
CA PRO A 72 -30.19 27.52 53.66
C PRO A 72 -28.77 27.01 53.35
N ILE A 73 -28.48 25.74 53.64
CA ILE A 73 -27.17 25.12 53.38
C ILE A 73 -26.94 25.01 51.88
N TRP A 74 -27.93 24.50 51.15
CA TRP A 74 -27.86 24.38 49.69
C TRP A 74 -27.78 25.74 49.00
N LYS A 75 -28.56 26.72 49.47
CA LYS A 75 -28.51 28.09 48.94
C LYS A 75 -27.13 28.71 49.15
N ALA A 76 -26.56 28.57 50.34
CA ALA A 76 -25.22 29.05 50.65
C ALA A 76 -24.15 28.37 49.80
N ALA A 77 -24.22 27.04 49.62
CA ALA A 77 -23.33 26.29 48.74
C ALA A 77 -23.41 26.74 47.28
N ARG A 78 -24.63 27.02 46.79
CA ARG A 78 -24.87 27.53 45.44
C ARG A 78 -24.26 28.92 45.24
N ILE A 79 -24.47 29.85 46.18
CA ILE A 79 -23.97 31.24 46.08
C ILE A 79 -22.44 31.30 46.10
N ARG A 80 -21.79 30.43 46.88
CA ARG A 80 -20.32 30.38 46.94
C ARG A 80 -19.66 29.68 45.74
N SER A 81 -20.44 28.96 44.93
CA SER A 81 -19.90 28.24 43.79
C SER A 81 -19.26 29.23 42.80
N GLN A 82 -17.98 29.01 42.48
CA GLN A 82 -17.24 29.81 41.50
C GLN A 82 -17.89 29.79 40.11
N GLU A 83 -18.69 28.75 39.82
CA GLU A 83 -19.42 28.60 38.55
C GLU A 83 -20.62 29.57 38.40
N GLY A 84 -21.01 30.29 39.47
CA GLY A 84 -22.13 31.25 39.43
C GLY A 84 -23.47 30.67 38.95
N PRO A 85 -23.96 29.54 39.52
CA PRO A 85 -25.19 28.89 39.08
C PRO A 85 -26.43 29.79 39.22
N PRO A 86 -27.43 29.63 38.33
CA PRO A 86 -28.67 30.41 38.39
C PRO A 86 -29.42 30.21 39.72
N ASN A 87 -30.19 31.23 40.10
CA ASN A 87 -31.07 31.15 41.28
C ASN A 87 -32.08 30.01 41.17
N CYS A 88 -32.38 29.37 42.30
CA CYS A 88 -33.40 28.32 42.35
C CYS A 88 -34.77 28.90 41.98
N PRO A 89 -35.52 28.24 41.07
CA PRO A 89 -36.93 28.56 40.84
C PRO A 89 -37.75 28.47 42.14
N PRO A 90 -38.75 29.35 42.36
CA PRO A 90 -39.53 29.38 43.61
C PRO A 90 -40.32 28.10 43.93
N ASP A 91 -40.60 27.29 42.92
CA ASP A 91 -41.37 26.04 42.99
C ASP A 91 -40.52 24.81 43.27
N LEU A 92 -39.20 24.97 43.40
CA LEU A 92 -38.26 23.89 43.67
C LEU A 92 -37.52 24.10 45.00
N SER A 93 -37.17 23.00 45.65
CA SER A 93 -36.20 23.05 46.74
C SER A 93 -34.79 23.25 46.20
N GLU A 94 -33.96 23.99 46.95
CA GLU A 94 -32.55 24.21 46.59
C GLU A 94 -31.78 22.89 46.42
N ALA A 95 -32.12 21.86 47.20
CA ALA A 95 -31.54 20.51 47.05
C ALA A 95 -31.90 19.86 45.70
N ARG A 96 -33.18 19.96 45.28
CA ARG A 96 -33.62 19.44 43.98
C ARG A 96 -33.00 20.23 42.83
N TRP A 97 -32.86 21.54 42.98
CA TRP A 97 -32.19 22.39 42.01
C TRP A 97 -30.70 22.06 41.87
N ALA A 98 -30.00 21.85 43.00
CA ALA A 98 -28.63 21.39 43.00
C ALA A 98 -28.49 20.05 42.26
N HIS A 99 -29.39 19.09 42.50
CA HIS A 99 -29.39 17.81 41.77
C HIS A 99 -29.58 18.00 40.26
N LEU A 100 -30.45 18.92 39.83
CA LEU A 100 -30.63 19.22 38.40
C LEU A 100 -29.38 19.83 37.77
N LEU A 101 -28.70 20.75 38.46
CA LEU A 101 -27.51 21.42 37.90
C LEU A 101 -26.26 20.53 37.93
N PHE A 102 -26.06 19.80 39.04
CA PHE A 102 -24.78 19.19 39.39
C PHE A 102 -24.83 17.67 39.60
N GLY A 103 -26.03 17.10 39.75
CA GLY A 103 -26.22 15.68 39.96
C GLY A 103 -26.12 14.84 38.69
N ASP A 104 -26.33 13.53 38.86
CA ASP A 104 -26.27 12.53 37.79
C ASP A 104 -27.11 12.93 36.57
N MET A 105 -26.53 12.75 35.38
CA MET A 105 -27.16 13.03 34.08
C MET A 105 -28.11 11.91 33.64
N LYS A 106 -28.94 11.39 34.55
CA LYS A 106 -29.91 10.31 34.29
C LYS A 106 -31.32 10.88 34.14
N CYS A 107 -32.22 10.09 33.54
CA CYS A 107 -33.63 10.46 33.46
C CYS A 107 -34.25 10.44 34.87
N ASP A 108 -35.02 11.47 35.22
CA ASP A 108 -35.70 11.60 36.52
C ASP A 108 -36.96 10.72 36.65
N MET A 109 -37.37 10.05 35.57
CA MET A 109 -38.61 9.27 35.53
C MET A 109 -38.40 7.93 36.25
N ARG A 110 -39.20 7.67 37.30
CA ARG A 110 -39.09 6.44 38.11
C ARG A 110 -39.30 5.15 37.30
N GLU A 111 -40.20 5.19 36.32
CA GLU A 111 -40.51 4.08 35.41
C GLU A 111 -39.75 4.18 34.09
N CYS A 112 -38.58 4.85 34.05
CA CYS A 112 -37.77 4.87 32.84
C CYS A 112 -37.06 3.52 32.66
N GLU A 113 -37.45 2.77 31.63
CA GLU A 113 -36.71 1.59 31.17
C GLU A 113 -35.46 1.95 30.34
N CYS A 114 -35.13 3.25 30.27
CA CYS A 114 -34.02 3.75 29.49
C CYS A 114 -32.68 3.43 30.16
N ASN A 115 -32.05 2.31 29.77
CA ASN A 115 -30.66 2.01 30.14
C ASN A 115 -29.63 2.78 29.27
N SER A 116 -30.01 4.00 28.85
CA SER A 116 -29.25 4.83 27.92
C SER A 116 -27.89 5.22 28.52
N LYS A 117 -26.81 4.85 27.85
CA LYS A 117 -25.45 5.34 28.16
C LYS A 117 -25.27 6.84 27.89
N PHE A 118 -26.21 7.48 27.21
CA PHE A 118 -26.15 8.91 26.88
C PHE A 118 -26.64 9.77 28.05
N GLU A 119 -25.86 10.81 28.36
CA GLU A 119 -26.20 11.85 29.35
C GLU A 119 -27.52 12.53 28.97
N VAL A 120 -28.41 12.70 29.95
CA VAL A 120 -29.72 13.37 29.80
C VAL A 120 -29.62 14.82 30.29
N PRO A 121 -29.65 15.81 29.39
CA PRO A 121 -29.69 17.22 29.76
C PRO A 121 -30.96 17.59 30.53
N VAL A 122 -30.83 18.60 31.39
CA VAL A 122 -31.97 19.24 32.05
C VAL A 122 -32.85 19.91 30.99
N ASN A 123 -34.16 19.68 31.07
CA ASN A 123 -35.14 20.58 30.48
C ASN A 123 -35.47 21.66 31.51
N PHE A 124 -34.93 22.86 31.35
CA PHE A 124 -35.09 23.96 32.30
C PHE A 124 -36.49 24.56 32.35
N THR A 125 -37.32 24.31 31.34
CA THR A 125 -38.73 24.73 31.37
C THR A 125 -39.61 23.77 32.17
N LEU A 126 -39.29 22.48 32.11
CA LEU A 126 -39.95 21.44 32.91
C LEU A 126 -39.30 21.20 34.28
N CYS A 127 -38.14 21.81 34.51
CA CYS A 127 -37.30 21.59 35.69
C CYS A 127 -37.01 20.10 35.98
N ARG A 128 -36.70 19.32 34.94
CA ARG A 128 -36.44 17.87 35.03
C ARG A 128 -35.53 17.36 33.93
N ARG A 129 -34.81 16.27 34.20
CA ARG A 129 -34.07 15.50 33.19
C ARG A 129 -34.99 14.44 32.60
N VAL A 130 -35.34 14.58 31.32
CA VAL A 130 -36.19 13.63 30.61
C VAL A 130 -35.50 13.14 29.34
N CYS A 131 -35.37 11.82 29.21
CA CYS A 131 -34.81 11.18 28.03
C CYS A 131 -35.79 11.28 26.86
N LYS A 132 -35.32 10.99 25.64
CA LYS A 132 -36.15 11.06 24.44
C LYS A 132 -37.39 10.17 24.51
N ALA A 133 -37.25 8.92 24.95
CA ALA A 133 -38.38 8.00 25.07
C ALA A 133 -39.46 8.50 26.05
N CYS A 134 -39.06 9.06 27.19
CA CYS A 134 -40.00 9.66 28.14
C CYS A 134 -40.63 10.93 27.59
N MET A 135 -39.88 11.76 26.85
CA MET A 135 -40.45 12.92 26.16
C MET A 135 -41.51 12.51 25.14
N ASP A 136 -41.24 11.49 24.32
CA ASP A 136 -42.18 11.01 23.29
C ASP A 136 -43.47 10.42 23.91
N LYS A 137 -43.35 9.82 25.11
CA LYS A 137 -44.49 9.23 25.85
C LYS A 137 -45.38 10.28 26.53
N HIS A 138 -44.78 11.30 27.14
CA HIS A 138 -45.48 12.20 28.07
C HIS A 138 -45.69 13.63 27.55
N LEU A 139 -45.02 14.03 26.46
CA LEU A 139 -45.26 15.35 25.86
C LEU A 139 -46.47 15.32 24.93
N VAL A 140 -47.42 16.21 25.22
CA VAL A 140 -48.64 16.41 24.45
C VAL A 140 -48.57 17.74 23.71
N ALA A 141 -48.78 17.70 22.39
CA ALA A 141 -48.86 18.89 21.56
C ALA A 141 -50.20 19.62 21.75
N ASP A 142 -50.18 20.96 21.76
CA ASP A 142 -51.37 21.81 21.88
C ASP A 142 -52.50 21.46 20.88
N LYS A 143 -52.15 21.05 19.66
CA LYS A 143 -53.07 20.61 18.61
C LYS A 143 -53.75 19.28 18.94
N LYS A 144 -53.08 18.41 19.70
CA LYS A 144 -53.60 17.11 20.12
C LYS A 144 -54.31 17.17 21.48
N PHE A 145 -54.23 18.29 22.20
CA PHE A 145 -54.76 18.44 23.56
C PHE A 145 -56.20 17.93 23.71
N LYS A 146 -57.14 18.43 22.90
CA LYS A 146 -58.55 18.01 22.99
C LYS A 146 -58.80 16.56 22.59
N LYS A 147 -57.93 15.97 21.78
CA LYS A 147 -57.99 14.54 21.44
C LYS A 147 -57.52 13.67 22.62
N THR A 148 -56.48 14.10 23.33
CA THR A 148 -55.90 13.37 24.47
C THR A 148 -56.67 13.60 25.78
N PHE A 149 -57.18 14.81 25.98
CA PHE A 149 -57.90 15.25 27.19
C PHE A 149 -59.22 15.94 26.80
N PRO A 150 -60.24 15.18 26.35
CA PRO A 150 -61.51 15.76 25.89
C PRO A 150 -62.23 16.52 27.01
N ASP A 151 -62.14 16.03 28.25
CA ASP A 151 -62.85 16.57 29.42
C ASP A 151 -62.21 17.84 30.01
N TYR A 152 -61.03 18.23 29.54
CA TYR A 152 -60.28 19.36 30.10
C TYR A 152 -60.42 20.61 29.25
N ASP A 153 -60.54 21.77 29.89
CA ASP A 153 -60.53 23.05 29.20
C ASP A 153 -59.12 23.36 28.65
N LYS A 154 -59.05 23.86 27.41
CA LYS A 154 -57.78 24.16 26.75
C LYS A 154 -57.05 25.34 27.41
N SER A 155 -57.75 26.23 28.12
CA SER A 155 -57.16 27.35 28.86
C SER A 155 -56.18 26.88 29.95
N ILE A 156 -56.23 25.62 30.37
CA ILE A 156 -55.27 25.03 31.32
C ILE A 156 -53.83 25.11 30.77
N LEU A 157 -53.67 25.05 29.44
CA LEU A 157 -52.36 25.14 28.79
C LEU A 157 -51.68 26.51 28.97
N GLU A 158 -52.43 27.57 29.32
CA GLU A 158 -51.88 28.90 29.62
C GLU A 158 -51.29 28.98 31.04
N LEU A 159 -51.66 28.03 31.91
CA LEU A 159 -51.26 27.99 33.33
C LEU A 159 -50.00 27.12 33.57
N ILE A 160 -49.43 26.55 32.51
CA ILE A 160 -48.33 25.59 32.54
C ILE A 160 -47.22 26.05 31.58
N PRO A 161 -45.93 25.99 31.98
CA PRO A 161 -44.82 26.22 31.07
C PRO A 161 -44.79 25.18 29.93
N SER A 162 -44.63 25.62 28.69
CA SER A 162 -44.48 24.69 27.55
C SER A 162 -43.06 24.12 27.48
N ALA A 163 -42.92 22.80 27.44
CA ALA A 163 -41.65 22.05 27.46
C ALA A 163 -40.65 22.46 26.37
N ASN A 164 -41.14 22.89 25.22
CA ASN A 164 -40.35 23.28 24.05
C ASN A 164 -40.24 24.80 23.86
N ALA A 165 -40.63 25.61 24.85
CA ALA A 165 -40.34 27.03 24.81
C ALA A 165 -38.82 27.22 24.69
N GLY A 166 -38.34 27.52 23.49
CA GLY A 166 -36.98 28.00 23.18
C GLY A 166 -35.78 27.15 23.61
N ASP A 167 -35.82 25.81 23.50
CA ASP A 167 -34.59 25.01 23.34
C ASP A 167 -34.47 24.56 21.87
N PRO A 168 -33.79 25.34 21.01
CA PRO A 168 -33.68 25.05 19.58
C PRO A 168 -32.90 23.77 19.29
N ARG A 169 -32.09 23.29 20.25
CA ARG A 169 -31.20 22.14 20.07
C ARG A 169 -31.97 20.83 20.19
N ARG A 170 -33.04 20.78 20.98
CA ARG A 170 -33.90 19.59 21.12
C ARG A 170 -35.22 19.70 20.36
N PHE A 171 -35.77 20.90 20.27
CA PHE A 171 -37.05 21.17 19.64
C PHE A 171 -36.84 22.21 18.53
N LYS A 172 -36.38 21.74 17.35
CA LYS A 172 -36.30 22.57 16.13
C LYS A 172 -37.65 23.26 15.94
N LYS A 173 -37.69 24.57 15.64
CA LYS A 173 -38.89 25.42 15.39
C LYS A 173 -40.18 24.62 15.17
N ASP A 174 -40.74 24.05 16.23
CA ASP A 174 -41.94 23.23 16.13
C ASP A 174 -43.12 24.18 15.99
N LYS A 175 -44.05 23.85 15.07
CA LYS A 175 -45.26 24.65 14.83
C LYS A 175 -46.24 24.66 16.02
N TYR A 176 -45.95 23.95 17.12
CA TYR A 176 -46.85 23.70 18.23
C TYR A 176 -46.12 23.72 19.58
N LYS A 177 -46.82 24.14 20.63
CA LYS A 177 -46.32 24.05 22.02
C LYS A 177 -46.52 22.63 22.56
N LEU A 178 -45.50 22.12 23.27
CA LEU A 178 -45.53 20.82 23.94
C LEU A 178 -45.71 20.99 25.44
N TYR A 179 -46.51 20.14 26.06
CA TYR A 179 -46.85 20.19 27.48
C TYR A 179 -46.71 18.82 28.12
N TRP A 180 -46.28 18.78 29.37
CA TRP A 180 -46.14 17.52 30.10
C TRP A 180 -47.51 17.06 30.63
N ASP A 181 -47.89 15.83 30.33
CA ASP A 181 -49.19 15.25 30.70
C ASP A 181 -49.50 15.31 32.20
N ALA A 182 -48.53 14.99 33.07
CA ALA A 182 -48.71 15.03 34.52
C ALA A 182 -48.94 16.46 35.03
N ASP A 183 -48.33 17.45 34.38
CA ASP A 183 -48.51 18.87 34.75
C ASP A 183 -49.91 19.35 34.31
N ILE A 184 -50.41 18.86 33.16
CA ILE A 184 -51.80 19.08 32.71
C ILE A 184 -52.79 18.53 33.74
N HIS A 185 -52.64 17.26 34.14
CA HIS A 185 -53.50 16.65 35.15
C HIS A 185 -53.44 17.39 36.49
N HIS A 186 -52.25 17.79 36.93
CA HIS A 186 -52.06 18.50 38.19
C HIS A 186 -52.81 19.83 38.22
N ILE A 187 -52.63 20.68 37.20
CA ILE A 187 -53.33 21.97 37.14
C ILE A 187 -54.83 21.78 36.91
N ALA A 188 -55.25 20.81 36.09
CA ALA A 188 -56.67 20.50 35.90
C ALA A 188 -57.37 20.15 37.22
N LYS A 189 -56.69 19.37 38.09
CA LYS A 189 -57.20 19.03 39.42
C LYS A 189 -57.31 20.26 40.32
N GLN A 190 -56.32 21.16 40.29
CA GLN A 190 -56.36 22.40 41.07
C GLN A 190 -57.50 23.31 40.62
N VAL A 191 -57.64 23.54 39.30
CA VAL A 191 -58.73 24.33 38.73
C VAL A 191 -60.10 23.75 39.10
N ARG A 192 -60.24 22.42 39.07
CA ARG A 192 -61.49 21.74 39.46
C ARG A 192 -61.88 22.02 40.91
N LYS A 193 -60.92 22.02 41.84
CA LYS A 193 -61.17 22.36 43.25
C LYS A 193 -61.77 23.76 43.38
N TYR A 194 -61.21 24.75 42.69
CA TYR A 194 -61.78 26.10 42.68
C TYR A 194 -63.17 26.13 42.02
N GLN A 195 -63.39 25.38 40.94
CA GLN A 195 -64.71 25.26 40.31
C GLN A 195 -65.76 24.62 41.23
N GLU A 196 -65.36 23.69 42.10
CA GLU A 196 -66.21 23.11 43.15
C GLU A 196 -66.54 24.13 44.24
N GLU A 197 -65.56 24.94 44.66
CA GLU A 197 -65.78 26.04 45.61
C GLU A 197 -66.75 27.10 45.04
N ILE A 198 -66.65 27.43 43.75
CA ILE A 198 -67.60 28.31 43.05
C ILE A 198 -69.00 27.70 43.02
N ARG A 199 -69.12 26.42 42.65
CA ARG A 199 -70.42 25.70 42.64
C ARG A 199 -71.05 25.59 44.03
N SER A 200 -70.23 25.64 45.08
CA SER A 200 -70.68 25.61 46.48
C SER A 200 -70.95 27.01 47.04
N GLU A 201 -71.00 28.03 46.18
CA GLU A 201 -71.27 29.44 46.53
C GLU A 201 -70.36 29.99 47.64
N LYS A 202 -69.13 29.50 47.73
CA LYS A 202 -68.17 29.97 48.73
C LYS A 202 -67.79 31.42 48.42
N PRO A 203 -67.92 32.36 49.38
CA PRO A 203 -67.58 33.77 49.17
C PRO A 203 -66.13 33.94 48.68
N GLY A 204 -65.94 34.72 47.61
CA GLY A 204 -64.62 35.01 47.03
C GLY A 204 -63.97 33.87 46.23
N ALA A 205 -64.69 32.76 45.95
CA ALA A 205 -64.12 31.63 45.20
C ALA A 205 -63.75 31.98 43.74
N GLU A 206 -64.51 32.89 43.10
CA GLU A 206 -64.22 33.37 41.76
C GLU A 206 -62.93 34.21 41.73
N ASP A 207 -62.78 35.15 42.66
CA ASP A 207 -61.57 35.96 42.82
C ASP A 207 -60.35 35.08 43.15
N ALA A 208 -60.54 34.05 43.97
CA ALA A 208 -59.48 33.09 44.30
C ALA A 208 -59.03 32.28 43.06
N LEU A 209 -59.96 31.86 42.19
CA LEU A 209 -59.63 31.21 40.92
C LEU A 209 -58.89 32.17 39.97
N LEU A 210 -59.35 33.41 39.85
CA LEU A 210 -58.72 34.42 39.01
C LEU A 210 -57.29 34.72 39.49
N SER A 211 -57.10 34.91 40.79
CA SER A 211 -55.79 35.11 41.42
C SER A 211 -54.86 33.91 41.19
N PHE A 212 -55.37 32.68 41.35
CA PHE A 212 -54.63 31.46 41.04
C PHE A 212 -54.20 31.40 39.56
N LYS A 213 -55.12 31.65 38.62
CA LYS A 213 -54.80 31.67 37.18
C LYS A 213 -53.73 32.72 36.85
N SER A 214 -53.90 33.94 37.36
CA SER A 214 -52.92 35.03 37.18
C SER A 214 -51.54 34.68 37.74
N ALA A 215 -51.48 34.09 38.94
CA ALA A 215 -50.24 33.64 39.55
C ALA A 215 -49.56 32.53 38.71
N ARG A 216 -50.34 31.60 38.14
CA ARG A 216 -49.83 30.53 37.27
C ARG A 216 -49.31 31.05 35.92
N ILE A 217 -49.99 32.03 35.32
CA ILE A 217 -49.52 32.71 34.10
C ILE A 217 -48.20 33.44 34.38
N ALA A 218 -48.16 34.24 35.45
CA ALA A 218 -46.93 34.94 35.86
C ALA A 218 -45.77 33.97 36.15
N HIS A 219 -46.06 32.82 36.75
CA HIS A 219 -45.08 31.77 36.97
C HIS A 219 -44.59 31.15 35.65
N ALA A 220 -45.49 30.85 34.71
CA ALA A 220 -45.10 30.32 33.40
C ALA A 220 -44.18 31.31 32.64
N GLU A 221 -44.48 32.60 32.71
CA GLU A 221 -43.61 33.66 32.17
C GLU A 221 -42.27 33.77 32.90
N TYR A 222 -42.26 33.62 34.23
CA TYR A 222 -41.02 33.58 35.01
C TYR A 222 -40.13 32.41 34.59
N VAL A 223 -40.68 31.19 34.54
CA VAL A 223 -39.95 29.99 34.11
C VAL A 223 -39.41 30.17 32.69
N PHE A 224 -40.22 30.75 31.81
CA PHE A 224 -39.80 31.14 30.47
C PHE A 224 -38.56 32.06 30.54
N LYS A 225 -38.62 33.19 31.24
CA LYS A 225 -37.46 34.11 31.33
C LYS A 225 -36.24 33.45 31.98
N HIS A 226 -36.45 32.70 33.06
CA HIS A 226 -35.41 32.06 33.86
C HIS A 226 -34.65 30.98 33.07
N ARG A 227 -35.33 30.23 32.18
CA ARG A 227 -34.66 29.19 31.37
C ARG A 227 -33.51 29.74 30.51
N HIS A 228 -33.62 30.99 30.03
CA HIS A 228 -32.58 31.58 29.19
C HIS A 228 -31.30 31.84 29.98
N ILE A 229 -31.44 32.20 31.25
CA ILE A 229 -30.31 32.35 32.18
C ILE A 229 -29.67 30.97 32.42
N CYS A 230 -30.49 29.95 32.65
CA CYS A 230 -30.01 28.59 32.88
C CYS A 230 -29.31 27.98 31.66
N LEU A 231 -29.86 28.16 30.46
CA LEU A 231 -29.26 27.65 29.22
C LEU A 231 -27.91 28.32 28.94
N ARG A 232 -27.81 29.64 29.13
CA ARG A 232 -26.55 30.37 28.96
C ARG A 232 -25.49 29.89 29.95
N TRP A 233 -25.87 29.70 31.21
CA TRP A 233 -24.97 29.13 32.21
C TRP A 233 -24.53 27.71 31.82
N ALA A 234 -25.45 26.84 31.40
CA ALA A 234 -25.12 25.48 31.01
C ALA A 234 -24.21 25.41 29.77
N GLU A 235 -24.39 26.32 28.81
CA GLU A 235 -23.50 26.49 27.65
C GLU A 235 -22.09 26.87 28.09
N GLU A 236 -21.96 27.86 28.97
CA GLU A 236 -20.67 28.31 29.48
C GLU A 236 -19.94 27.19 30.23
N GLN A 237 -20.65 26.48 31.10
CA GLN A 237 -20.07 25.33 31.81
C GLN A 237 -19.62 24.22 30.86
N SER A 238 -20.32 24.02 29.73
CA SER A 238 -19.86 23.10 28.69
C SER A 238 -18.57 23.59 28.03
N ARG A 239 -18.50 24.88 27.67
CA ARG A 239 -17.29 25.49 27.09
C ARG A 239 -16.08 25.34 28.01
N LEU A 240 -16.23 25.61 29.30
CA LEU A 240 -15.14 25.50 30.26
C LEU A 240 -14.63 24.05 30.39
N ARG A 241 -15.54 23.07 30.45
CA ARG A 241 -15.15 21.64 30.47
C ARG A 241 -14.47 21.20 29.18
N ASP A 242 -14.93 21.68 28.02
CA ASP A 242 -14.33 21.37 26.73
C ASP A 242 -12.93 22.01 26.59
N ALA A 243 -12.77 23.26 27.03
CA ALA A 243 -11.49 23.96 27.06
C ALA A 243 -10.49 23.25 27.98
N GLU A 244 -10.92 22.83 29.17
CA GLU A 244 -10.07 22.07 30.10
C GLU A 244 -9.62 20.73 29.48
N ARG A 245 -10.55 20.01 28.86
CA ARG A 245 -10.25 18.75 28.15
C ARG A 245 -9.26 18.97 27.00
N GLN A 246 -9.39 20.08 26.26
CA GLN A 246 -8.46 20.44 25.20
C GLN A 246 -7.07 20.76 25.76
N ARG A 247 -7.00 21.51 26.87
CA ARG A 247 -5.74 21.82 27.56
C ARG A 247 -5.01 20.55 27.98
N LEU A 248 -5.70 19.64 28.68
CA LEU A 248 -5.11 18.37 29.12
C LEU A 248 -4.63 17.50 27.94
N ARG A 249 -5.34 17.51 26.81
CA ARG A 249 -4.92 16.81 25.59
C ARG A 249 -3.67 17.41 24.96
N GLU A 250 -3.57 18.73 24.94
CA GLU A 250 -2.40 19.42 24.40
C GLU A 250 -1.18 19.21 25.30
N GLU A 251 -1.35 19.28 26.63
CA GLU A 251 -0.29 18.94 27.59
C GLU A 251 0.20 17.50 27.41
N ALA A 252 -0.73 16.54 27.26
CA ALA A 252 -0.38 15.14 26.98
C ALA A 252 0.39 14.99 25.66
N ARG A 253 -0.05 15.69 24.60
CA ARG A 253 0.63 15.69 23.31
C ARG A 253 2.06 16.20 23.41
N LEU A 254 2.28 17.30 24.15
CA LEU A 254 3.61 17.87 24.37
C LEU A 254 4.50 16.91 25.15
N ARG A 255 3.98 16.23 26.18
CA ARG A 255 4.73 15.20 26.93
C ARG A 255 5.11 14.01 26.06
N ILE A 256 4.20 13.52 25.23
CA ILE A 256 4.45 12.44 24.27
C ILE A 256 5.56 12.83 23.29
N GLU A 257 5.48 14.04 22.73
CA GLU A 257 6.50 14.53 21.79
C GLU A 257 7.86 14.72 22.47
N ALA A 258 7.89 15.23 23.69
CA ALA A 258 9.11 15.34 24.49
C ALA A 258 9.72 13.96 24.78
N ARG A 259 8.92 12.96 25.19
CA ARG A 259 9.36 11.57 25.41
C ARG A 259 9.98 10.99 24.14
N LYS A 260 9.32 11.18 23.00
CA LYS A 260 9.80 10.73 21.70
C LYS A 260 11.16 11.35 21.37
N ASN A 261 11.28 12.68 21.46
CA ASN A 261 12.53 13.37 21.16
C ASN A 261 13.68 12.97 22.11
N ALA A 262 13.40 12.81 23.40
CA ALA A 262 14.38 12.30 24.37
C ALA A 262 14.83 10.87 24.03
N THR A 263 13.89 10.02 23.61
CA THR A 263 14.18 8.63 23.18
C THR A 263 15.09 8.61 21.96
N LEU A 264 14.78 9.41 20.92
CA LEU A 264 15.59 9.49 19.70
C LEU A 264 17.00 10.00 20.03
N LYS A 265 17.12 11.04 20.86
CA LYS A 265 18.40 11.60 21.29
C LYS A 265 19.27 10.56 22.01
N ARG A 266 18.70 9.72 22.89
CA ARG A 266 19.45 8.64 23.54
C ARG A 266 19.99 7.62 22.55
N PHE A 267 19.22 7.27 21.51
CA PHE A 267 19.73 6.38 20.46
C PHE A 267 20.85 7.04 19.65
N GLU A 268 20.77 8.35 19.37
CA GLU A 268 21.88 9.09 18.75
C GLU A 268 23.14 9.06 19.63
N GLU A 269 23.01 9.27 20.95
CA GLU A 269 24.11 9.18 21.92
C GLU A 269 24.71 7.77 22.02
N LEU A 270 23.92 6.72 21.75
CA LEU A 270 24.39 5.33 21.61
C LEU A 270 25.09 5.06 20.26
N GLY A 271 25.17 6.04 19.37
CA GLY A 271 25.88 5.94 18.08
C GLY A 271 25.02 5.49 16.90
N TYR A 272 23.69 5.48 17.03
CA TYR A 272 22.80 5.23 15.89
C TYR A 272 22.71 6.46 14.98
N ASP A 273 22.71 6.23 13.66
CA ASP A 273 22.59 7.30 12.67
C ASP A 273 21.16 7.86 12.65
N PRO A 274 20.95 9.19 12.67
CA PRO A 274 19.61 9.79 12.64
C PRO A 274 18.72 9.30 11.49
N ARG A 275 19.31 8.88 10.36
CA ARG A 275 18.57 8.32 9.22
C ARG A 275 17.87 7.00 9.56
N ASP A 276 18.40 6.23 10.51
CA ASP A 276 17.82 4.98 10.98
C ASP A 276 16.69 5.21 12.02
N LEU A 277 16.68 6.40 12.64
CA LEU A 277 15.73 6.83 13.66
C LEU A 277 14.52 7.61 13.10
N ASN A 278 14.67 8.16 11.90
CA ASN A 278 13.60 8.89 11.23
C ASN A 278 12.35 8.04 11.03
N TYR A 279 11.18 8.61 11.29
CA TYR A 279 9.88 7.94 11.14
C TYR A 279 9.74 6.63 11.93
N LEU A 280 10.41 6.52 13.10
CA LEU A 280 10.13 5.44 14.04
C LEU A 280 8.69 5.58 14.55
N TYR A 281 7.99 4.44 14.58
CA TYR A 281 6.62 4.35 15.07
C TYR A 281 6.52 3.13 15.98
N SER A 282 6.14 3.37 17.23
CA SER A 282 5.93 2.35 18.24
C SER A 282 5.05 2.91 19.34
N ASP A 283 4.33 2.04 20.05
CA ASP A 283 3.45 2.46 21.14
C ASP A 283 4.23 2.94 22.38
N VAL A 284 5.47 2.46 22.58
CA VAL A 284 6.35 2.96 23.66
C VAL A 284 6.73 4.44 23.50
N LEU A 285 6.59 4.99 22.29
CA LEU A 285 6.83 6.41 21.99
C LEU A 285 5.58 7.28 22.19
N LYS A 286 4.41 6.70 22.46
CA LYS A 286 3.12 7.41 22.59
C LYS A 286 2.60 7.48 24.02
N VAL A 287 3.41 7.06 24.99
CA VAL A 287 3.04 7.07 26.40
C VAL A 287 2.99 8.53 26.89
N ASP A 288 1.89 8.92 27.53
CA ASP A 288 1.72 10.23 28.17
C ASP A 288 2.50 10.31 29.48
N ALA A 289 3.83 10.24 29.39
CA ALA A 289 4.77 10.35 30.50
C ALA A 289 6.15 10.75 30.01
N GLU A 290 6.93 11.43 30.85
CA GLU A 290 8.34 11.72 30.56
C GLU A 290 9.16 10.43 30.49
N LEU A 291 10.24 10.43 29.71
CA LEU A 291 11.17 9.31 29.68
C LEU A 291 12.00 9.31 30.97
N THR A 292 11.87 8.26 31.76
CA THR A 292 12.63 8.06 33.00
C THR A 292 13.79 7.09 32.79
N GLU A 293 14.75 7.06 33.72
CA GLU A 293 15.82 6.04 33.70
C GLU A 293 15.28 4.63 33.90
N ASP A 294 14.22 4.49 34.70
CA ASP A 294 13.60 3.19 34.99
C ASP A 294 12.88 2.62 33.76
N ASP A 295 12.25 3.48 32.95
CA ASP A 295 11.54 3.08 31.73
C ASP A 295 12.49 2.77 30.55
N TRP A 296 13.69 3.35 30.56
CA TRP A 296 14.60 3.32 29.41
C TRP A 296 14.96 1.91 28.92
N PRO A 297 15.27 0.93 29.79
CA PRO A 297 15.58 -0.44 29.37
C PRO A 297 14.46 -1.07 28.52
N ASP A 298 13.20 -0.89 28.90
CA ASP A 298 12.04 -1.45 28.19
C ASP A 298 11.82 -0.74 26.85
N VAL A 299 11.93 0.60 26.83
CA VAL A 299 11.85 1.39 25.61
C VAL A 299 12.94 0.96 24.62
N ARG A 300 14.17 0.78 25.12
CA ARG A 300 15.30 0.32 24.31
C ARG A 300 15.05 -1.07 23.75
N ALA A 301 14.67 -2.02 24.59
CA ALA A 301 14.39 -3.41 24.18
C ALA A 301 13.32 -3.49 23.08
N ALA A 302 12.30 -2.62 23.14
CA ALA A 302 11.26 -2.56 22.13
C ALA A 302 11.71 -1.95 20.79
N LEU A 303 12.59 -0.93 20.82
CA LEU A 303 12.94 -0.15 19.63
C LEU A 303 14.23 -0.59 18.94
N GLU A 304 15.21 -1.09 19.70
CA GLU A 304 16.53 -1.46 19.16
C GLU A 304 16.47 -2.49 18.03
N PRO A 305 15.65 -3.58 18.10
CA PRO A 305 15.49 -4.50 16.98
C PRO A 305 14.94 -3.83 15.70
N ILE A 306 14.01 -2.88 15.87
CA ILE A 306 13.41 -2.14 14.75
C ILE A 306 14.47 -1.23 14.10
N ILE A 307 15.28 -0.55 14.92
CA ILE A 307 16.36 0.32 14.46
C ILE A 307 17.43 -0.50 13.72
N ILE A 308 17.83 -1.65 14.26
CA ILE A 308 18.79 -2.56 13.62
C ILE A 308 18.26 -3.03 12.26
N SER A 309 16.99 -3.46 12.17
CA SER A 309 16.39 -3.87 10.91
C SER A 309 16.39 -2.74 9.85
N ARG A 310 16.14 -1.50 10.28
CA ARG A 310 16.18 -0.32 9.39
C ARG A 310 17.60 -0.02 8.92
N ARG A 311 18.57 -0.05 9.83
CA ARG A 311 19.99 0.10 9.51
C ARG A 311 20.44 -0.94 8.48
N THR A 312 20.11 -2.21 8.69
CA THR A 312 20.44 -3.29 7.75
C THR A 312 19.84 -3.04 6.38
N THR A 313 18.57 -2.64 6.33
CA THR A 313 17.89 -2.30 5.07
C THR A 313 18.54 -1.11 4.36
N ARG A 314 18.91 -0.06 5.10
CA ARG A 314 19.61 1.11 4.56
C ARG A 314 20.97 0.72 3.99
N LEU A 315 21.78 -0.01 4.75
CA LEU A 315 23.12 -0.45 4.32
C LEU A 315 23.04 -1.34 3.09
N GLU A 316 22.06 -2.23 3.00
CA GLU A 316 21.84 -3.05 1.81
C GLU A 316 21.49 -2.18 0.58
N ARG A 317 20.59 -1.20 0.74
CA ARG A 317 20.26 -0.26 -0.35
C ARG A 317 21.47 0.57 -0.78
N GLU A 318 22.25 1.09 0.18
CA GLU A 318 23.48 1.85 -0.09
C GLU A 318 24.51 0.97 -0.82
N ARG A 319 24.64 -0.31 -0.42
CA ARG A 319 25.51 -1.29 -1.08
C ARG A 319 25.05 -1.59 -2.50
N GLN A 320 23.77 -1.89 -2.72
CA GLN A 320 23.22 -2.15 -4.05
C GLN A 320 23.36 -0.93 -4.98
N ALA A 321 23.12 0.28 -4.45
CA ALA A 321 23.32 1.51 -5.20
C ALA A 321 24.80 1.73 -5.58
N LEU A 322 25.75 1.36 -4.72
CA LEU A 322 27.18 1.38 -5.04
C LEU A 322 27.52 0.36 -6.13
N LEU A 323 27.07 -0.89 -6.00
CA LEU A 323 27.31 -1.94 -6.99
C LEU A 323 26.77 -1.56 -8.37
N ALA A 324 25.55 -1.00 -8.43
CA ALA A 324 24.96 -0.51 -9.68
C ALA A 324 25.80 0.62 -10.32
N LYS A 325 26.35 1.54 -9.51
CA LYS A 325 27.26 2.58 -10.02
C LYS A 325 28.57 1.99 -10.55
N ARG A 326 29.11 0.97 -9.89
CA ARG A 326 30.32 0.26 -10.37
C ARG A 326 30.07 -0.49 -11.68
N ARG A 327 28.93 -1.18 -11.81
CA ARG A 327 28.51 -1.85 -13.06
C ARG A 327 28.42 -0.89 -14.24
N ARG A 328 27.85 0.31 -14.05
CA ARG A 328 27.81 1.36 -15.09
C ARG A 328 29.21 1.79 -15.57
N VAL A 329 30.21 1.80 -14.69
CA VAL A 329 31.59 2.12 -15.09
C VAL A 329 32.15 0.99 -15.97
N VAL A 330 31.90 -0.26 -15.62
CA VAL A 330 32.30 -1.43 -16.43
C VAL A 330 31.62 -1.41 -17.80
N GLU A 331 30.31 -1.15 -17.85
CA GLU A 331 29.56 -1.00 -19.11
C GLU A 331 30.15 0.10 -20.00
N GLN A 332 30.50 1.25 -19.41
CA GLN A 332 31.11 2.35 -20.17
C GLN A 332 32.48 1.97 -20.73
N VAL A 333 33.33 1.33 -19.91
CA VAL A 333 34.65 0.85 -20.35
C VAL A 333 34.53 -0.18 -21.47
N PHE A 334 33.59 -1.10 -21.35
CA PHE A 334 33.33 -2.10 -22.39
C PHE A 334 32.74 -1.49 -23.65
N LYS A 335 31.89 -0.46 -23.51
CA LYS A 335 31.36 0.30 -24.64
C LYS A 335 32.51 0.96 -25.42
N ASP A 336 33.45 1.59 -24.72
CA ASP A 336 34.64 2.18 -25.34
C ASP A 336 35.48 1.11 -26.07
N TYR A 337 35.67 -0.07 -25.46
CA TYR A 337 36.33 -1.23 -26.10
C TYR A 337 35.58 -1.70 -27.36
N LYS A 338 34.24 -1.81 -27.31
CA LYS A 338 33.40 -2.20 -28.45
C LYS A 338 33.61 -1.27 -29.64
N TYR A 339 33.54 0.05 -29.44
CA TYR A 339 33.68 1.02 -30.52
C TYR A 339 35.12 1.21 -31.02
N ALA A 340 36.12 0.78 -30.25
CA ALA A 340 37.51 0.68 -30.72
C ALA A 340 37.72 -0.51 -31.68
N ASN A 341 36.79 -1.45 -31.76
CA ASN A 341 36.84 -2.62 -32.64
C ASN A 341 35.94 -2.44 -33.88
N PRO A 342 36.32 -3.00 -35.05
CA PRO A 342 35.49 -2.96 -36.25
C PRO A 342 34.10 -3.57 -36.01
N PRO A 343 33.01 -3.00 -36.57
CA PRO A 343 31.65 -3.52 -36.38
C PRO A 343 31.47 -4.99 -36.78
N LEU A 344 32.25 -5.48 -37.74
CA LEU A 344 32.31 -6.89 -38.11
C LEU A 344 32.75 -7.81 -36.97
N LYS A 345 33.35 -7.33 -35.89
CA LYS A 345 33.71 -8.15 -34.73
C LYS A 345 32.70 -8.05 -33.60
N TRP A 346 31.68 -7.19 -33.69
CA TRP A 346 30.76 -6.97 -32.57
C TRP A 346 29.92 -8.19 -32.22
N TYR A 347 29.69 -9.11 -33.17
CA TYR A 347 28.96 -10.35 -32.91
C TYR A 347 29.70 -11.32 -31.98
N THR A 348 31.01 -11.16 -31.79
CA THR A 348 31.79 -12.03 -30.90
C THR A 348 31.81 -11.55 -29.45
N LEU A 349 31.42 -10.28 -29.23
CA LEU A 349 31.50 -9.63 -27.93
C LEU A 349 30.42 -10.18 -26.97
N PRO A 350 30.73 -10.41 -25.68
CA PRO A 350 29.77 -10.89 -24.70
C PRO A 350 28.65 -9.89 -24.40
N ALA A 351 27.56 -10.38 -23.82
CA ALA A 351 26.54 -9.51 -23.22
C ALA A 351 27.11 -8.78 -21.99
N PRO A 352 26.60 -7.59 -21.62
CA PRO A 352 27.10 -6.84 -20.47
C PRO A 352 27.08 -7.60 -19.15
N ASP A 353 26.10 -8.49 -18.93
CA ASP A 353 25.97 -9.25 -17.70
C ASP A 353 27.10 -10.28 -17.51
N GLU A 354 27.58 -10.89 -18.60
CA GLU A 354 28.71 -11.84 -18.59
C GLU A 354 30.00 -11.16 -18.12
N LEU A 355 30.14 -9.85 -18.37
CA LEU A 355 31.31 -9.08 -17.93
C LEU A 355 31.38 -8.93 -16.42
N TYR A 356 30.24 -8.98 -15.71
CA TYR A 356 30.26 -8.89 -14.25
C TYR A 356 30.80 -10.18 -13.61
N GLU A 357 30.74 -11.30 -14.33
CA GLU A 357 31.23 -12.60 -13.90
C GLU A 357 32.72 -12.82 -14.23
N MET A 358 33.25 -12.07 -15.20
CA MET A 358 34.69 -12.04 -15.51
C MET A 358 35.48 -11.72 -14.22
N PRO A 359 36.44 -12.57 -13.80
CA PRO A 359 37.11 -12.43 -12.51
C PRO A 359 37.68 -11.04 -12.24
N GLU A 360 38.31 -10.43 -13.25
CA GLU A 360 38.93 -9.12 -13.18
C GLU A 360 37.92 -8.00 -12.91
N PHE A 361 36.73 -8.06 -13.50
CA PHE A 361 35.66 -7.10 -13.24
C PHE A 361 34.88 -7.44 -11.97
N SER A 362 34.66 -8.72 -11.68
CA SER A 362 33.94 -9.19 -10.49
C SER A 362 34.63 -8.71 -9.21
N VAL A 363 35.95 -8.80 -9.13
CA VAL A 363 36.73 -8.30 -7.98
C VAL A 363 36.55 -6.79 -7.81
N LEU A 364 36.58 -6.02 -8.91
CA LEU A 364 36.40 -4.56 -8.88
C LEU A 364 34.97 -4.14 -8.49
N ILE A 365 33.96 -4.87 -8.98
CA ILE A 365 32.56 -4.61 -8.69
C ILE A 365 32.26 -4.97 -7.23
N ASN A 366 32.68 -6.15 -6.79
CA ASN A 366 32.32 -6.72 -5.50
C ASN A 366 33.27 -6.32 -4.35
N ASP A 367 34.27 -5.48 -4.62
CA ASP A 367 35.18 -4.94 -3.61
C ASP A 367 34.43 -4.47 -2.34
N PRO A 368 34.83 -4.90 -1.13
CA PRO A 368 34.08 -4.65 0.10
C PRO A 368 34.11 -3.19 0.55
N SER A 369 35.04 -2.37 0.03
CA SER A 369 35.13 -0.96 0.40
C SER A 369 33.92 -0.16 -0.10
N ALA A 370 33.71 1.02 0.50
CA ALA A 370 32.72 2.00 0.05
C ALA A 370 33.20 2.84 -1.16
N ASN A 371 34.37 2.52 -1.75
CA ASN A 371 34.98 3.34 -2.77
C ASN A 371 34.24 3.25 -4.11
N LYS A 372 34.14 4.38 -4.81
CA LYS A 372 33.61 4.40 -6.18
C LYS A 372 34.67 3.84 -7.14
N LEU A 373 34.24 2.95 -8.04
CA LEU A 373 35.10 2.48 -9.13
C LEU A 373 35.29 3.61 -10.15
N LYS A 374 36.53 3.81 -10.63
CA LYS A 374 36.84 4.75 -11.72
C LYS A 374 37.33 3.97 -12.94
N GLN A 375 37.13 4.53 -14.13
CA GLN A 375 37.53 3.93 -15.40
C GLN A 375 39.00 3.49 -15.43
N ARG A 376 39.92 4.34 -14.93
CA ARG A 376 41.37 4.03 -14.84
C ARG A 376 41.71 2.78 -14.02
N ASN A 377 40.81 2.31 -13.16
CA ASN A 377 41.01 1.10 -12.36
C ASN A 377 40.72 -0.17 -13.16
N CYS A 378 40.14 -0.05 -14.36
CA CYS A 378 39.74 -1.18 -15.19
C CYS A 378 40.81 -1.59 -16.21
N THR A 379 41.99 -0.96 -16.24
CA THR A 379 43.02 -1.19 -17.28
C THR A 379 43.38 -2.68 -17.42
N HIS A 380 43.71 -3.35 -16.32
CA HIS A 380 44.05 -4.78 -16.34
C HIS A 380 42.86 -5.66 -16.80
N ALA A 381 41.63 -5.30 -16.40
CA ALA A 381 40.43 -6.01 -16.85
C ALA A 381 40.21 -5.84 -18.37
N VAL A 382 40.49 -4.65 -18.91
CA VAL A 382 40.44 -4.37 -20.35
C VAL A 382 41.51 -5.13 -21.13
N GLU A 383 42.72 -5.25 -20.58
CA GLU A 383 43.80 -6.04 -21.18
C GLU A 383 43.48 -7.53 -21.23
N ALA A 384 42.69 -8.04 -20.28
CA ALA A 384 42.23 -9.42 -20.23
C ALA A 384 41.00 -9.71 -21.11
N LEU A 385 40.28 -8.69 -21.60
CA LEU A 385 39.07 -8.86 -22.44
C LEU A 385 39.29 -9.73 -23.68
N PRO A 386 40.36 -9.58 -24.48
CA PRO A 386 40.57 -10.41 -25.66
C PRO A 386 40.65 -11.91 -25.33
N SER A 387 41.37 -12.26 -24.27
CA SER A 387 41.50 -13.66 -23.81
C SER A 387 40.17 -14.20 -23.29
N PHE A 388 39.40 -13.39 -22.57
CA PHE A 388 38.06 -13.75 -22.11
C PHE A 388 37.10 -13.99 -23.29
N ILE A 389 37.11 -13.11 -24.30
CA ILE A 389 36.29 -13.24 -25.51
C ILE A 389 36.66 -14.50 -26.28
N ALA A 390 37.96 -14.79 -26.45
CA ALA A 390 38.43 -16.01 -27.11
C ALA A 390 37.95 -17.28 -26.38
N ALA A 391 38.16 -17.34 -25.06
CA ALA A 391 37.70 -18.46 -24.24
C ALA A 391 36.18 -18.65 -24.30
N ARG A 392 35.41 -17.55 -24.31
CA ARG A 392 33.95 -17.60 -24.50
C ARG A 392 33.59 -18.23 -25.84
N ILE A 393 34.20 -17.79 -26.94
CA ILE A 393 33.93 -18.33 -28.28
C ILE A 393 34.24 -19.83 -28.32
N ASP A 394 35.38 -20.25 -27.76
CA ASP A 394 35.78 -21.66 -27.71
C ASP A 394 34.84 -22.53 -26.86
N ASN A 395 34.35 -21.99 -25.73
CA ASN A 395 33.37 -22.67 -24.90
C ASN A 395 32.03 -22.85 -25.63
N ILE A 396 31.55 -21.79 -26.30
CA ILE A 396 30.32 -21.86 -27.12
C ILE A 396 30.50 -22.87 -28.26
N ARG A 397 31.62 -22.79 -28.98
CA ARG A 397 31.99 -23.72 -30.05
C ARG A 397 31.98 -25.17 -29.57
N THR A 398 32.64 -25.46 -28.45
CA THR A 398 32.72 -26.80 -27.87
C THR A 398 31.35 -27.32 -27.46
N ALA A 399 30.51 -26.47 -26.87
CA ALA A 399 29.15 -26.83 -26.51
C ALA A 399 28.30 -27.19 -27.74
N LEU A 400 28.39 -26.40 -28.82
CA LEU A 400 27.67 -26.66 -30.06
C LEU A 400 28.13 -27.95 -30.74
N LEU A 401 29.44 -28.22 -30.78
CA LEU A 401 29.97 -29.47 -31.32
C LEU A 401 29.44 -30.69 -30.57
N GLY A 402 29.30 -30.60 -29.24
CA GLY A 402 28.71 -31.66 -28.42
C GLY A 402 27.22 -31.88 -28.64
N MET A 403 26.51 -30.95 -29.28
CA MET A 403 25.08 -31.08 -29.62
C MET A 403 24.84 -31.71 -30.99
N LEU A 404 25.84 -31.73 -31.87
CA LEU A 404 25.67 -32.25 -33.23
C LEU A 404 25.52 -33.78 -33.23
N PRO A 405 24.71 -34.34 -34.15
CA PRO A 405 24.60 -35.79 -34.30
C PRO A 405 25.93 -36.38 -34.81
N PRO A 406 26.31 -37.60 -34.37
CA PRO A 406 27.58 -38.23 -34.77
C PRO A 406 27.77 -38.36 -36.29
N SER A 407 26.67 -38.49 -37.05
CA SER A 407 26.68 -38.57 -38.51
C SER A 407 27.27 -37.33 -39.18
N LEU A 408 27.10 -36.13 -38.59
CA LEU A 408 27.69 -34.89 -39.09
C LEU A 408 29.15 -34.71 -38.64
N VAL A 409 29.53 -35.25 -37.49
CA VAL A 409 30.86 -35.04 -36.88
C VAL A 409 31.91 -36.02 -37.42
N VAL A 410 31.53 -37.28 -37.70
CA VAL A 410 32.47 -38.33 -38.12
C VAL A 410 32.84 -38.21 -39.60
N GLN A 411 31.91 -37.78 -40.47
CA GLN A 411 32.14 -37.74 -41.92
C GLN A 411 33.01 -36.56 -42.37
N THR A 412 33.10 -35.49 -41.59
CA THR A 412 34.02 -34.36 -41.87
C THR A 412 35.48 -34.66 -41.53
N ALA A 413 35.77 -35.80 -40.90
CA ALA A 413 37.10 -36.17 -40.40
C ALA A 413 37.86 -37.20 -41.26
N SER A 414 37.32 -37.64 -42.40
CA SER A 414 37.90 -38.69 -43.28
C SER A 414 37.59 -38.35 -44.75
N ALA A 415 38.45 -38.40 -45.77
CA ALA A 415 39.89 -38.68 -45.95
C ALA A 415 40.37 -37.93 -47.23
N ASP A 416 41.68 -37.68 -47.34
CA ASP A 416 42.44 -37.30 -48.56
C ASP A 416 42.45 -35.86 -49.12
N THR A 417 42.01 -34.84 -48.39
CA THR A 417 42.43 -33.45 -48.68
C THR A 417 42.80 -32.71 -47.40
N ASP A 418 43.90 -31.93 -47.46
CA ASP A 418 44.56 -31.19 -46.37
C ASP A 418 43.71 -30.05 -45.76
N THR A 419 42.38 -30.12 -45.91
CA THR A 419 41.40 -29.13 -45.48
C THR A 419 40.35 -29.80 -44.60
N ARG A 420 40.59 -29.80 -43.27
CA ARG A 420 39.57 -30.20 -42.28
C ARG A 420 38.43 -29.19 -42.32
N PHE A 421 37.26 -29.60 -42.81
CA PHE A 421 36.06 -28.78 -42.76
C PHE A 421 35.51 -28.74 -41.32
N ASP A 422 35.17 -27.55 -40.85
CA ASP A 422 34.56 -27.35 -39.53
C ASP A 422 33.07 -27.76 -39.57
N PRO A 423 32.61 -28.76 -38.78
CA PRO A 423 31.21 -29.21 -38.78
C PRO A 423 30.21 -28.08 -38.51
N LEU A 424 30.60 -27.06 -37.75
CA LEU A 424 29.75 -25.90 -37.46
C LEU A 424 29.61 -24.92 -38.65
N SER A 425 30.41 -25.08 -39.70
CA SER A 425 30.29 -24.30 -40.94
C SER A 425 29.26 -24.91 -41.92
N LEU A 426 28.81 -26.14 -41.66
CA LEU A 426 27.82 -26.82 -42.50
C LEU A 426 26.42 -26.24 -42.31
N VAL A 427 25.66 -26.12 -43.39
CA VAL A 427 24.26 -25.64 -43.31
C VAL A 427 23.37 -26.59 -42.51
N ALA A 428 23.74 -27.87 -42.47
CA ALA A 428 23.04 -28.91 -41.72
C ALA A 428 23.24 -28.83 -40.19
N ALA A 429 24.20 -28.02 -39.72
CA ALA A 429 24.42 -27.74 -38.30
C ALA A 429 23.41 -26.68 -37.81
N THR A 430 22.17 -27.11 -37.58
CA THR A 430 21.05 -26.25 -37.19
C THR A 430 20.78 -26.31 -35.69
N PHE A 431 20.65 -25.15 -35.05
CA PHE A 431 20.36 -25.04 -33.62
C PHE A 431 19.06 -24.29 -33.37
N GLN A 432 18.41 -24.53 -32.23
CA GLN A 432 17.21 -23.82 -31.82
C GLN A 432 17.33 -23.39 -30.35
N CYS A 433 16.67 -22.28 -30.02
CA CYS A 433 16.62 -21.77 -28.65
C CYS A 433 15.42 -22.37 -27.89
N SER A 434 15.69 -22.94 -26.72
CA SER A 434 14.70 -23.56 -25.84
C SER A 434 13.98 -22.55 -24.94
N ALA A 435 14.51 -21.33 -24.80
CA ALA A 435 14.05 -20.34 -23.81
C ALA A 435 13.06 -19.28 -24.35
N THR A 436 12.89 -19.16 -25.67
CA THR A 436 12.05 -18.12 -26.27
C THR A 436 10.63 -18.61 -26.49
N HIS A 437 9.69 -18.19 -25.64
CA HIS A 437 8.24 -18.45 -25.79
C HIS A 437 7.56 -17.70 -26.96
N TRP A 438 8.28 -16.85 -27.70
CA TRP A 438 7.65 -15.86 -28.60
C TRP A 438 7.95 -16.03 -30.10
N GLU A 439 8.81 -16.97 -30.49
CA GLU A 439 9.06 -17.27 -31.92
C GLU A 439 9.18 -18.80 -32.13
N ASP A 440 8.04 -19.49 -32.25
CA ASP A 440 8.01 -20.88 -32.73
C ASP A 440 8.79 -20.99 -34.06
N GLY A 441 9.92 -21.71 -34.06
CA GLY A 441 10.63 -22.10 -35.29
C GLY A 441 11.83 -21.26 -35.71
N HIS A 442 12.41 -20.42 -34.84
CA HIS A 442 13.68 -19.76 -35.16
C HIS A 442 14.86 -20.74 -35.11
N VAL A 443 15.51 -20.94 -36.26
CA VAL A 443 16.70 -21.79 -36.41
C VAL A 443 17.94 -20.92 -36.59
N LEU A 444 18.97 -21.21 -35.79
CA LEU A 444 20.28 -20.58 -35.84
C LEU A 444 21.22 -21.44 -36.70
N TYR A 445 21.99 -20.76 -37.56
CA TYR A 445 22.95 -21.38 -38.48
C TYR A 445 24.35 -20.85 -38.21
N ALA A 446 25.35 -21.71 -38.29
CA ALA A 446 26.74 -21.33 -38.08
C ALA A 446 27.04 -20.71 -36.70
N LEU A 447 28.33 -20.75 -36.34
CA LEU A 447 28.79 -20.22 -35.06
C LEU A 447 28.52 -18.71 -34.91
N GLU A 448 28.65 -17.93 -35.99
CA GLU A 448 28.44 -16.48 -35.98
C GLU A 448 27.03 -16.07 -35.53
N HIS A 449 25.98 -16.76 -36.02
CA HIS A 449 24.61 -16.39 -35.66
C HIS A 449 24.28 -16.79 -34.24
N VAL A 450 24.87 -17.89 -33.75
CA VAL A 450 24.77 -18.29 -32.35
C VAL A 450 25.46 -17.25 -31.46
N LEU A 451 26.68 -16.85 -31.77
CA LEU A 451 27.40 -15.82 -31.02
C LEU A 451 26.59 -14.52 -30.94
N LEU A 452 26.07 -14.04 -32.08
CA LEU A 452 25.24 -12.84 -32.12
C LEU A 452 23.96 -13.00 -31.28
N HIS A 453 23.30 -14.15 -31.35
CA HIS A 453 22.09 -14.44 -30.57
C HIS A 453 22.37 -14.44 -29.06
N MET A 454 23.51 -14.99 -28.65
CA MET A 454 23.95 -15.02 -27.26
C MET A 454 24.43 -13.65 -26.77
N SER A 455 24.82 -12.73 -27.66
CA SER A 455 25.29 -11.39 -27.28
C SER A 455 24.17 -10.35 -27.10
N ASP A 456 22.92 -10.70 -27.45
CA ASP A 456 21.77 -9.79 -27.38
C ASP A 456 20.94 -10.04 -26.10
N SER A 457 21.28 -9.30 -25.03
CA SER A 457 20.62 -9.40 -23.72
C SER A 457 19.12 -9.10 -23.75
N SER A 458 18.63 -8.34 -24.74
CA SER A 458 17.21 -7.98 -24.85
C SER A 458 16.30 -9.19 -25.13
N ARG A 459 16.87 -10.27 -25.68
CA ARG A 459 16.17 -11.51 -26.02
C ARG A 459 15.97 -12.45 -24.83
N TRP A 460 16.64 -12.19 -23.72
CA TRP A 460 16.68 -13.07 -22.54
C TRP A 460 15.88 -12.49 -21.35
N ASN A 461 14.82 -11.72 -21.62
CA ASN A 461 13.87 -11.17 -20.62
C ASN A 461 13.01 -12.26 -19.94
N HIS A 462 13.63 -13.29 -19.38
CA HIS A 462 13.02 -14.38 -18.62
C HIS A 462 13.38 -14.26 -17.12
N PRO A 463 12.53 -14.69 -16.16
CA PRO A 463 12.81 -14.64 -14.72
C PRO A 463 14.10 -15.36 -14.26
N THR A 464 14.72 -16.18 -15.12
CA THR A 464 15.96 -16.91 -14.84
C THR A 464 17.24 -16.17 -15.26
N GLY A 465 17.14 -15.02 -15.95
CA GLY A 465 18.27 -14.25 -16.44
C GLY A 465 18.94 -14.83 -17.69
N HIS A 466 20.04 -14.21 -18.13
CA HIS A 466 20.87 -14.69 -19.25
C HIS A 466 21.34 -16.13 -18.97
N PRO A 467 21.22 -17.06 -19.93
CA PRO A 467 21.62 -18.44 -19.72
C PRO A 467 23.11 -18.53 -19.36
N ARG A 468 23.40 -19.29 -18.30
CA ARG A 468 24.75 -19.43 -17.73
C ARG A 468 25.62 -20.43 -18.51
N VAL A 469 24.99 -21.39 -19.19
CA VAL A 469 25.63 -22.35 -20.07
C VAL A 469 24.82 -22.45 -21.36
N VAL A 470 25.50 -22.50 -22.51
CA VAL A 470 24.86 -22.61 -23.84
C VAL A 470 23.91 -23.81 -23.93
N GLN A 471 24.25 -24.90 -23.24
CA GLN A 471 23.47 -26.13 -23.18
C GLN A 471 22.11 -25.98 -22.52
N ASP A 472 21.96 -25.00 -21.63
CA ASP A 472 20.68 -24.72 -20.96
C ASP A 472 19.72 -23.95 -21.87
N ALA A 473 20.25 -23.30 -22.92
CA ALA A 473 19.50 -22.40 -23.79
C ALA A 473 19.33 -22.92 -25.21
N LEU A 474 20.29 -23.66 -25.74
CA LEU A 474 20.30 -24.12 -27.12
C LEU A 474 20.26 -25.65 -27.19
N SER A 475 19.62 -26.14 -28.25
CA SER A 475 19.61 -27.56 -28.61
C SER A 475 19.75 -27.72 -30.12
N PHE A 476 20.16 -28.91 -30.56
CA PHE A 476 20.17 -29.24 -31.99
C PHE A 476 18.73 -29.29 -32.54
N SER A 477 18.48 -28.57 -33.62
CA SER A 477 17.18 -28.56 -34.27
C SER A 477 17.09 -29.68 -35.30
N GLN A 478 16.56 -30.85 -34.91
CA GLN A 478 16.33 -31.94 -35.86
C GLN A 478 15.37 -31.50 -36.99
N ALA A 479 14.35 -30.69 -36.67
CA ALA A 479 13.43 -30.16 -37.67
C ALA A 479 14.13 -29.24 -38.67
N GLY A 480 15.00 -28.35 -38.18
CA GLY A 480 15.82 -27.50 -39.04
C GLY A 480 16.72 -28.32 -39.96
N HIS A 481 17.38 -29.33 -39.39
CA HIS A 481 18.25 -30.25 -40.11
C HIS A 481 17.50 -31.00 -41.22
N ASP A 482 16.35 -31.61 -40.92
CA ASP A 482 15.52 -32.33 -41.90
C ASP A 482 15.10 -31.42 -43.08
N ALA A 483 14.76 -30.16 -42.78
CA ALA A 483 14.40 -29.20 -43.83
C ALA A 483 15.57 -28.89 -44.76
N VAL A 484 16.77 -28.71 -44.20
CA VAL A 484 18.00 -28.50 -44.96
C VAL A 484 18.33 -29.72 -45.82
N ILE A 485 18.26 -30.93 -45.26
CA ILE A 485 18.49 -32.18 -46.01
C ILE A 485 17.58 -32.25 -47.24
N SER A 486 16.29 -31.96 -47.06
CA SER A 486 15.32 -31.96 -48.16
C SER A 486 15.61 -30.89 -49.21
N LEU A 487 16.03 -29.69 -48.79
CA LEU A 487 16.46 -28.64 -49.72
C LEU A 487 17.67 -29.08 -50.54
N LEU A 488 18.70 -29.63 -49.89
CA LEU A 488 19.92 -30.08 -50.58
C LEU A 488 19.63 -31.24 -51.53
N ALA A 489 18.74 -32.17 -51.15
CA ALA A 489 18.30 -33.25 -52.02
C ALA A 489 17.61 -32.72 -53.29
N SER A 490 16.79 -31.66 -53.16
CA SER A 490 16.14 -31.01 -54.32
C SER A 490 17.13 -30.31 -55.26
N LEU A 491 18.30 -29.90 -54.74
CA LEU A 491 19.38 -29.27 -55.49
C LEU A 491 20.43 -30.25 -56.01
N GLY A 492 20.41 -31.51 -55.54
CA GLY A 492 21.47 -32.48 -55.78
C GLY A 492 22.81 -32.13 -55.11
N TRP A 493 22.79 -31.36 -54.01
CA TRP A 493 23.98 -30.88 -53.30
C TRP A 493 24.28 -31.77 -52.09
N ASP A 494 25.55 -31.83 -51.69
CA ASP A 494 26.02 -32.65 -50.58
C ASP A 494 25.88 -31.93 -49.23
N VAL A 495 25.26 -32.61 -48.26
CA VAL A 495 25.06 -32.12 -46.88
C VAL A 495 26.36 -31.93 -46.12
N HIS A 496 27.39 -32.73 -46.42
CA HIS A 496 28.64 -32.74 -45.66
C HIS A 496 29.64 -31.67 -46.11
N THR A 497 29.34 -30.93 -47.18
CA THR A 497 30.22 -29.90 -47.75
C THR A 497 29.52 -28.55 -47.92
N THR A 498 28.18 -28.52 -48.01
CA THR A 498 27.44 -27.27 -48.24
C THR A 498 27.41 -26.36 -47.01
N THR A 499 27.68 -25.08 -47.22
CA THR A 499 27.65 -24.00 -46.23
C THR A 499 26.42 -23.10 -46.38
N PRO A 500 25.98 -22.39 -45.32
CA PRO A 500 24.90 -21.39 -45.44
C PRO A 500 25.18 -20.31 -46.50
N GLY A 501 26.46 -19.93 -46.66
CA GLY A 501 26.87 -18.90 -47.62
C GLY A 501 26.73 -19.33 -49.08
N GLU A 502 26.79 -20.63 -49.39
CA GLU A 502 26.58 -21.14 -50.74
C GLU A 502 25.10 -21.12 -51.12
N LEU A 503 24.20 -21.50 -50.20
CA LEU A 503 22.76 -21.36 -50.42
C LEU A 503 22.32 -19.89 -50.50
N ASP A 504 22.98 -19.00 -49.75
CA ASP A 504 22.78 -17.55 -49.86
C ASP A 504 23.14 -17.02 -51.24
N LYS A 505 24.24 -17.49 -51.82
CA LYS A 505 24.69 -17.10 -53.16
C LYS A 505 23.80 -17.68 -54.26
N LEU A 506 23.28 -18.88 -54.07
CA LEU A 506 22.34 -19.50 -55.00
C LEU A 506 21.05 -18.66 -55.11
N ASP A 507 20.55 -18.15 -53.98
CA ASP A 507 19.35 -17.30 -53.90
C ASP A 507 18.17 -17.90 -54.69
N ALA A 508 17.98 -19.21 -54.58
CA ALA A 508 16.87 -19.94 -55.20
C ALA A 508 15.54 -19.67 -54.46
N ARG A 509 14.42 -20.02 -55.11
CA ARG A 509 13.09 -19.99 -54.50
C ARG A 509 12.45 -21.37 -54.56
N PHE A 510 11.84 -21.76 -53.45
CA PHE A 510 11.20 -23.05 -53.27
C PHE A 510 9.74 -22.86 -52.87
N VAL A 511 8.91 -23.86 -53.15
CA VAL A 511 7.54 -23.95 -52.63
C VAL A 511 7.39 -25.18 -51.75
N CYS A 512 6.65 -25.03 -50.64
CA CYS A 512 6.30 -26.17 -49.79
C CYS A 512 5.19 -26.99 -50.45
N MET A 513 5.41 -28.29 -50.63
CA MET A 513 4.42 -29.19 -51.23
C MET A 513 3.37 -29.70 -50.23
N GLN A 514 3.67 -29.67 -48.93
CA GLN A 514 2.73 -30.05 -47.87
C GLN A 514 1.66 -29.00 -47.58
N CYS A 515 1.91 -27.73 -47.93
CA CYS A 515 0.90 -26.69 -47.80
C CYS A 515 -0.21 -26.86 -48.85
N PRO A 516 -1.48 -26.56 -48.51
CA PRO A 516 -2.53 -26.48 -49.51
C PRO A 516 -2.28 -25.29 -50.45
N VAL A 517 -2.74 -25.42 -51.69
CA VAL A 517 -2.79 -24.30 -52.64
C VAL A 517 -3.72 -23.21 -52.07
N GLN A 518 -3.25 -21.97 -52.09
CA GLN A 518 -4.01 -20.80 -51.63
C GLN A 518 -4.69 -20.13 -52.81
N VAL A 519 -5.80 -19.42 -52.59
CA VAL A 519 -6.52 -18.68 -53.64
C VAL A 519 -6.47 -17.20 -53.31
N ASP A 520 -6.05 -16.37 -54.27
CA ASP A 520 -5.99 -14.91 -54.09
C ASP A 520 -7.37 -14.26 -54.26
N GLN A 521 -7.46 -12.94 -54.01
CA GLN A 521 -8.73 -12.19 -54.13
C GLN A 521 -9.31 -12.18 -55.56
N SER A 522 -8.51 -12.52 -56.56
CA SER A 522 -8.92 -12.64 -57.96
C SER A 522 -9.27 -14.08 -58.37
N GLY A 523 -9.29 -15.02 -57.43
CA GLY A 523 -9.59 -16.43 -57.70
C GLY A 523 -8.40 -17.23 -58.26
N ARG A 524 -7.19 -16.67 -58.27
CA ARG A 524 -6.00 -17.37 -58.78
C ARG A 524 -5.38 -18.23 -57.70
N GLU A 525 -5.09 -19.46 -58.06
CA GLU A 525 -4.38 -20.43 -57.23
C GLU A 525 -2.89 -20.13 -57.15
N PHE A 526 -2.33 -20.11 -55.94
CA PHE A 526 -0.94 -19.79 -55.69
C PHE A 526 -0.32 -20.57 -54.52
N ARG A 527 1.00 -20.70 -54.56
CA ARG A 527 1.84 -21.14 -53.43
C ARG A 527 2.80 -20.02 -53.03
N ARG A 528 3.31 -20.09 -51.81
CA ARG A 528 4.28 -19.11 -51.30
C ARG A 528 5.67 -19.50 -51.79
N ALA A 529 6.32 -18.64 -52.55
CA ALA A 529 7.73 -18.78 -52.88
C ALA A 529 8.57 -18.35 -51.66
N LEU A 530 9.50 -19.20 -51.25
CA LEU A 530 10.32 -19.04 -50.06
C LEU A 530 11.80 -19.16 -50.41
N ASP A 531 12.66 -18.35 -49.79
CA ASP A 531 14.10 -18.62 -49.76
C ASP A 531 14.44 -19.80 -48.83
N TRP A 532 15.69 -20.26 -48.87
CA TRP A 532 16.10 -21.45 -48.10
C TRP A 532 15.95 -21.27 -46.58
N ARG A 533 16.17 -20.06 -46.03
CA ARG A 533 16.00 -19.82 -44.59
C ARG A 533 14.53 -19.78 -44.21
N GLN A 534 13.71 -19.18 -45.07
CA GLN A 534 12.26 -19.16 -44.93
C GLN A 534 11.68 -20.58 -45.01
N CYS A 535 12.23 -21.45 -45.85
CA CYS A 535 11.86 -22.86 -45.90
C CYS A 535 12.11 -23.56 -44.57
N VAL A 536 13.32 -23.43 -44.01
CA VAL A 536 13.68 -24.05 -42.74
C VAL A 536 12.83 -23.51 -41.58
N GLN A 537 12.63 -22.19 -41.50
CA GLN A 537 11.76 -21.57 -40.50
C GLN A 537 10.31 -22.03 -40.65
N HIS A 538 9.79 -22.07 -41.88
CA HIS A 538 8.45 -22.51 -42.20
C HIS A 538 8.22 -23.96 -41.76
N TYR A 539 9.10 -24.88 -42.14
CA TYR A 539 8.96 -26.28 -41.76
C TYR A 539 9.07 -26.47 -40.24
N THR A 540 10.05 -25.84 -39.59
CA THR A 540 10.22 -25.95 -38.13
C THR A 540 8.96 -25.50 -37.39
N ALA A 541 8.41 -24.34 -37.73
CA ALA A 541 7.18 -23.81 -37.12
C ALA A 541 5.96 -24.71 -37.37
N PHE A 542 5.81 -25.26 -38.59
CA PHE A 542 4.66 -26.09 -38.94
C PHE A 542 4.78 -27.53 -38.41
N LYS A 543 6.00 -28.07 -38.27
CA LYS A 543 6.27 -29.37 -37.63
C LYS A 543 5.93 -29.33 -36.14
N HIS A 544 6.31 -28.26 -35.42
CA HIS A 544 5.92 -28.08 -34.01
C HIS A 544 4.41 -28.06 -33.79
N ARG A 545 3.66 -27.55 -34.77
CA ARG A 545 2.18 -27.49 -34.74
C ARG A 545 1.51 -28.78 -35.24
N GLY A 546 2.29 -29.82 -35.54
CA GLY A 546 1.80 -31.08 -36.11
C GLY A 546 1.17 -30.95 -37.49
N ARG A 547 1.45 -29.85 -38.22
CA ARG A 547 0.86 -29.59 -39.54
C ARG A 547 1.66 -30.21 -40.66
N HIS A 548 2.97 -30.32 -40.50
CA HIS A 548 3.87 -30.94 -41.47
C HIS A 548 4.54 -32.18 -40.88
N THR A 549 4.58 -33.27 -41.64
CA THR A 549 5.20 -34.55 -41.25
C THR A 549 6.60 -34.73 -41.83
N MET A 550 6.87 -34.14 -42.99
CA MET A 550 8.18 -34.14 -43.65
C MET A 550 8.40 -32.83 -44.41
N ALA A 551 9.66 -32.48 -44.62
CA ALA A 551 10.00 -31.31 -45.44
C ALA A 551 9.98 -31.74 -46.91
N GLU A 552 9.08 -31.17 -47.70
CA GLU A 552 8.96 -31.47 -49.13
C GLU A 552 8.95 -30.16 -49.92
N TRP A 553 10.04 -29.95 -50.65
CA TRP A 553 10.32 -28.70 -51.37
C TRP A 553 10.39 -28.95 -52.87
N MET A 554 9.77 -28.06 -53.63
CA MET A 554 9.93 -27.99 -55.07
C MET A 554 10.72 -26.74 -55.44
N LEU A 555 11.83 -26.92 -56.15
CA LEU A 555 12.63 -25.83 -56.71
C LEU A 555 11.87 -25.18 -57.87
N LEU A 556 11.75 -23.86 -57.86
CA LEU A 556 11.18 -23.13 -58.99
C LEU A 556 12.18 -23.06 -60.15
N ASN A 557 11.69 -23.11 -61.38
CA ASN A 557 12.53 -22.92 -62.57
C ASN A 557 13.06 -21.47 -62.66
N GLU A 558 14.06 -21.24 -63.52
CA GLU A 558 14.69 -19.91 -63.63
C GLU A 558 13.73 -18.79 -63.99
N GLU A 559 12.73 -19.05 -64.83
CA GLU A 559 11.75 -18.06 -65.25
C GLU A 559 10.87 -17.62 -64.08
N ASN A 560 10.36 -18.58 -63.31
CA ASN A 560 9.55 -18.33 -62.11
C ASN A 560 10.36 -17.65 -61.00
N ILE A 561 11.64 -18.03 -60.81
CA ILE A 561 12.54 -17.34 -59.89
C ILE A 561 12.70 -15.86 -60.29
N ARG A 562 12.87 -15.56 -61.59
CA ARG A 562 12.99 -14.17 -62.07
C ARG A 562 11.71 -13.37 -61.81
N LEU A 563 10.53 -13.96 -62.05
CA LEU A 563 9.23 -13.32 -61.78
C LEU A 563 9.03 -13.04 -60.28
N VAL A 564 9.33 -14.01 -59.42
CA VAL A 564 9.28 -13.84 -57.96
C VAL A 564 10.24 -12.73 -57.52
N LYS A 565 11.50 -12.77 -57.94
CA LYS A 565 12.50 -11.74 -57.59
C LYS A 565 12.12 -10.35 -58.11
N MET A 566 11.46 -10.27 -59.27
CA MET A 566 10.94 -9.00 -59.78
C MET A 566 9.90 -8.44 -58.81
N HIS A 567 8.94 -9.25 -58.36
CA HIS A 567 7.93 -8.88 -57.37
C HIS A 567 8.52 -8.55 -55.99
N GLU A 568 9.55 -9.27 -55.54
CA GLU A 568 10.24 -9.01 -54.27
C GLU A 568 10.93 -7.63 -54.27
N ARG A 569 11.53 -7.23 -55.39
CA ARG A 569 12.17 -5.91 -55.52
C ARG A 569 11.21 -4.74 -55.29
N TRP A 570 9.93 -4.89 -55.65
CA TRP A 570 8.91 -3.87 -55.42
C TRP A 570 8.47 -3.75 -53.95
N ASN A 571 8.83 -4.71 -53.09
CA ASN A 571 8.42 -4.76 -51.69
C ASN A 571 9.58 -4.48 -50.70
N LEU A 572 10.80 -4.20 -51.19
CA LEU A 572 11.97 -3.84 -50.36
C LEU A 572 11.91 -2.43 -49.72
N TYR A 573 10.90 -1.62 -50.06
CA TYR A 573 10.75 -0.22 -49.64
C TYR A 573 10.51 0.01 -48.13
N ASP A 574 10.45 -1.06 -47.32
CA ASP A 574 10.06 -1.02 -45.91
C ASP A 574 11.16 -1.53 -44.93
N SER A 575 12.42 -1.67 -45.37
CA SER A 575 13.52 -2.27 -44.58
C SER A 575 14.47 -1.24 -43.93
N ILE A 576 15.07 -1.57 -42.77
CA ILE A 576 16.02 -0.70 -42.03
C ILE A 576 17.46 -1.01 -42.44
N LEU A 577 18.22 0.00 -42.86
CA LEU A 577 19.64 -0.15 -43.22
C LEU A 577 20.56 0.26 -42.07
N LYS A 578 21.70 -0.44 -41.92
CA LYS A 578 22.80 -0.08 -41.02
C LYS A 578 24.07 0.22 -41.79
N CYS A 579 24.85 1.16 -41.27
CA CYS A 579 26.23 1.35 -41.69
C CYS A 579 27.12 0.22 -41.15
N LEU A 580 28.07 -0.30 -41.94
CA LEU A 580 29.10 -1.23 -41.47
C LEU A 580 30.27 -0.55 -40.76
N HIS A 581 30.32 0.78 -40.82
CA HIS A 581 31.42 1.60 -40.29
C HIS A 581 31.03 2.37 -39.02
N CYS A 582 29.75 2.40 -38.63
CA CYS A 582 29.26 2.96 -37.37
C CYS A 582 27.88 2.42 -36.95
N ASP A 583 27.35 2.87 -35.81
CA ASP A 583 26.07 2.40 -35.22
C ASP A 583 24.82 3.14 -35.74
N CYS A 584 24.94 3.88 -36.84
CA CYS A 584 23.82 4.62 -37.43
C CYS A 584 22.79 3.66 -38.06
N LEU A 585 21.52 3.96 -37.80
CA LEU A 585 20.32 3.23 -38.21
C LEU A 585 19.46 4.14 -39.09
N PHE A 586 18.91 3.60 -40.18
CA PHE A 586 18.10 4.36 -41.15
C PHE A 586 16.75 3.63 -41.38
N GLN A 587 15.59 4.22 -40.99
CA GLN A 587 14.22 3.62 -41.05
C GLN A 587 13.22 4.31 -42.03
N ARG A 588 12.77 3.58 -43.09
CA ARG A 588 11.78 3.92 -44.17
C ARG A 588 12.24 4.66 -45.45
N LEU A 589 11.61 4.27 -46.58
CA LEU A 589 11.43 4.85 -47.93
C LEU A 589 12.56 5.65 -48.65
N ASP A 590 13.41 6.42 -47.97
CA ASP A 590 14.41 7.32 -48.62
C ASP A 590 15.89 6.86 -48.45
N HIS A 591 16.14 5.71 -47.80
CA HIS A 591 17.41 5.41 -47.12
C HIS A 591 18.55 4.74 -47.87
N LEU A 592 18.37 4.21 -49.07
CA LEU A 592 19.56 3.75 -49.81
C LEU A 592 20.49 4.93 -50.09
N LYS A 593 19.91 6.08 -50.45
CA LYS A 593 20.66 7.31 -50.70
C LYS A 593 21.26 7.89 -49.41
N ASP A 594 20.53 7.85 -48.29
CA ASP A 594 21.05 8.35 -47.01
C ASP A 594 22.15 7.47 -46.43
N ALA A 595 22.02 6.15 -46.50
CA ALA A 595 23.06 5.23 -46.06
C ALA A 595 24.31 5.38 -46.94
N VAL A 596 24.14 5.44 -48.27
CA VAL A 596 25.24 5.71 -49.22
C VAL A 596 25.86 7.09 -48.97
N ALA A 597 25.07 8.14 -48.78
CA ALA A 597 25.55 9.49 -48.50
C ALA A 597 26.26 9.57 -47.15
N HIS A 598 25.73 8.91 -46.12
CA HIS A 598 26.36 8.79 -44.82
C HIS A 598 27.72 8.12 -44.93
N VAL A 599 27.82 6.99 -45.64
CA VAL A 599 29.10 6.31 -45.86
C VAL A 599 30.06 7.21 -46.67
N GLN A 600 29.58 7.88 -47.72
CA GLN A 600 30.39 8.81 -48.51
C GLN A 600 30.92 9.98 -47.69
N GLN A 601 30.08 10.59 -46.87
CA GLN A 601 30.38 11.84 -46.16
C GLN A 601 31.10 11.60 -44.82
N MET A 602 30.65 10.62 -44.04
CA MET A 602 31.18 10.34 -42.70
C MET A 602 32.36 9.38 -42.71
N HIS A 603 32.42 8.50 -43.72
CA HIS A 603 33.46 7.47 -43.83
C HIS A 603 34.36 7.64 -45.08
N GLY A 604 34.07 8.63 -45.94
CA GLY A 604 34.95 9.01 -47.06
C GLY A 604 35.03 7.99 -48.19
N ILE A 605 34.05 7.08 -48.32
CA ILE A 605 34.06 6.00 -49.32
C ILE A 605 33.25 6.44 -50.54
N PRO A 606 33.87 6.74 -51.71
CA PRO A 606 33.18 7.38 -52.83
C PRO A 606 32.17 6.47 -53.54
N LYS A 607 32.36 5.15 -53.49
CA LYS A 607 31.41 4.15 -54.02
C LYS A 607 31.06 3.12 -52.95
N PRO A 608 30.12 3.43 -52.04
CA PRO A 608 29.66 2.48 -51.05
C PRO A 608 29.00 1.25 -51.69
N GLU A 609 29.41 0.07 -51.27
CA GLU A 609 28.87 -1.22 -51.74
C GLU A 609 27.93 -1.86 -50.70
N PHE A 610 26.83 -2.41 -51.17
CA PHE A 610 25.85 -3.11 -50.32
C PHE A 610 26.45 -4.43 -49.79
N ASN A 611 26.28 -4.70 -48.49
CA ASN A 611 26.96 -5.74 -47.69
C ASN A 611 28.48 -5.57 -47.50
N VAL A 612 29.06 -4.45 -47.95
CA VAL A 612 30.48 -4.10 -47.74
C VAL A 612 30.60 -2.86 -46.86
N ASP A 613 29.80 -1.83 -47.14
CA ASP A 613 29.84 -0.55 -46.43
C ASP A 613 28.54 -0.19 -45.71
N TYR A 614 27.42 -0.69 -46.20
CA TYR A 614 26.12 -0.62 -45.55
C TYR A 614 25.37 -1.92 -45.83
N PHE A 615 24.58 -2.37 -44.87
CA PHE A 615 23.94 -3.68 -44.92
C PHE A 615 22.57 -3.65 -44.26
N LEU A 616 21.76 -4.64 -44.63
CA LEU A 616 20.60 -5.03 -43.84
C LEU A 616 21.11 -5.84 -42.64
N PRO A 617 20.96 -5.39 -41.38
CA PRO A 617 21.37 -6.18 -40.24
C PRO A 617 20.75 -7.57 -40.31
N ARG A 618 21.55 -8.63 -40.15
CA ARG A 618 21.09 -10.04 -40.17
C ARG A 618 20.00 -10.33 -39.12
N SER A 619 19.83 -9.46 -38.11
CA SER A 619 18.71 -9.48 -37.16
C SER A 619 17.37 -9.03 -37.77
N GLU A 620 17.38 -8.34 -38.91
CA GLU A 620 16.21 -7.86 -39.64
C GLU A 620 16.05 -8.48 -41.03
N GLN A 621 17.05 -9.19 -41.57
CA GLN A 621 16.80 -10.20 -42.61
C GLN A 621 15.83 -11.32 -42.14
N ARG A 622 15.51 -11.34 -40.83
CA ARG A 622 14.65 -12.30 -40.12
C ARG A 622 13.17 -12.29 -40.53
N SER A 623 12.76 -11.40 -41.39
CA SER A 623 11.43 -11.36 -42.00
C SER A 623 11.50 -10.30 -43.08
N ARG A 624 10.98 -10.57 -44.29
CA ARG A 624 10.84 -9.63 -45.43
C ARG A 624 11.76 -9.86 -46.64
N SER A 625 12.15 -11.10 -46.98
CA SER A 625 11.95 -11.46 -48.39
C SER A 625 10.42 -11.47 -48.55
N PRO A 626 9.83 -10.55 -49.35
CA PRO A 626 8.39 -10.47 -49.49
C PRO A 626 7.89 -11.84 -49.93
N ILE A 627 7.04 -12.47 -49.12
CA ILE A 627 6.45 -13.76 -49.48
C ILE A 627 5.59 -13.48 -50.71
N THR A 628 6.15 -13.78 -51.87
CA THR A 628 5.49 -13.52 -53.13
C THR A 628 4.56 -14.68 -53.40
N ALA A 629 3.29 -14.36 -53.62
CA ALA A 629 2.31 -15.32 -54.11
C ALA A 629 2.75 -15.76 -55.52
N PHE A 630 3.20 -16.99 -55.66
CA PHE A 630 3.54 -17.60 -56.93
C PHE A 630 2.30 -18.33 -57.47
N ALA A 631 1.66 -17.76 -58.49
CA ALA A 631 0.57 -18.43 -59.18
C ALA A 631 1.13 -19.60 -60.00
N MET A 632 0.61 -20.81 -59.77
CA MET A 632 0.96 -21.95 -60.60
C MET A 632 0.17 -21.86 -61.90
N ASP A 633 0.76 -21.27 -62.94
CA ASP A 633 0.29 -21.55 -64.29
C ASP A 633 0.75 -22.98 -64.62
N LEU A 634 -0.12 -23.95 -64.34
CA LEU A 634 -0.02 -25.31 -64.86
C LEU A 634 -0.22 -25.25 -66.38
N GLN A 635 0.84 -24.94 -67.11
CA GLN A 635 1.00 -25.53 -68.43
C GLN A 635 1.86 -26.78 -68.24
N GLU A 636 1.21 -27.92 -68.47
CA GLU A 636 1.75 -29.28 -68.55
C GLU A 636 3.08 -29.37 -69.34
N PRO A 637 3.89 -30.42 -69.11
CA PRO A 637 5.33 -30.49 -69.46
C PRO A 637 5.75 -30.04 -70.86
#